data_AF-A0A356M8B0-F1
#
_entry.id   AF-A0A356M8B0-F1
#
_cell.length_a   1.000
_cell.length_b   1.000
_cell.length_c   1.000
_cell.angle_alpha   90.00
_cell.angle_beta   90.00
_cell.angle_gamma   90.00
#
_symmetry.space_group_name_H-M   'P 1'
#
loop_
_entity.id
_entity.type
_entity.pdbx_description
1 polymer ?
#
loop_
_entity_poly.entity_id
_entity_poly.type
_entity_poly.pdbx_seq_one_letter_code
_entity_poly.pdbx_strand_id
1 'polypeptide(L)'
;MNNTGAVRKPIYAPELLAHHESLSIVSEAFKTVRTNIEFSSVDKPLTTIGITSIAQAEGKSSIAANLALTFAQINRRVLLVDADLRRPILHRLFGLSNRRGLTSALLNLDCYTDYIQHSLTPNLAVLPSGPVPPNPQSL
;
A
#
# COMPACT_ATOMS: atom_id res chain seq x y z
N MET A 1 19.46 -18.18 -29.44
CA MET A 1 18.85 -19.02 -28.40
C MET A 1 18.36 -18.11 -27.29
N ASN A 2 17.05 -18.13 -27.09
CA ASN A 2 16.26 -17.11 -26.42
C ASN A 2 16.33 -17.27 -24.90
N ASN A 3 16.55 -16.18 -24.17
CA ASN A 3 16.06 -16.08 -22.80
C ASN A 3 15.82 -14.62 -22.39
N THR A 4 14.86 -13.96 -23.06
CA THR A 4 14.15 -12.84 -22.44
C THR A 4 13.26 -13.43 -21.36
N GLY A 5 13.81 -13.56 -20.15
CA GLY A 5 13.04 -13.83 -18.94
C GLY A 5 12.04 -12.69 -18.77
N ALA A 6 10.83 -12.88 -19.28
CA ALA A 6 9.75 -11.93 -19.13
C ALA A 6 9.52 -11.74 -17.63
N VAL A 7 9.97 -10.61 -17.10
CA VAL A 7 9.62 -10.17 -15.75
C VAL A 7 8.09 -10.12 -15.74
N ARG A 8 7.46 -11.07 -15.04
CA ARG A 8 6.00 -11.08 -14.90
C ARG A 8 5.60 -9.72 -14.36
N LYS A 9 4.80 -8.97 -15.12
CA LYS A 9 4.24 -7.71 -14.65
C LYS A 9 3.46 -8.00 -13.36
N PRO A 10 3.55 -7.12 -12.34
CA PRO A 10 2.74 -7.26 -11.13
C PRO A 10 1.27 -7.43 -11.54
N ILE A 11 0.56 -8.38 -10.93
CA ILE A 11 -0.89 -8.52 -11.11
C ILE A 11 -1.51 -8.14 -9.78
N TYR A 12 -2.43 -7.18 -9.83
CA TYR A 12 -3.19 -6.77 -8.65
C TYR A 12 -4.14 -7.88 -8.21
N ALA A 13 -4.25 -8.04 -6.90
CA ALA A 13 -5.16 -8.99 -6.32
C ALA A 13 -6.63 -8.51 -6.45
N PRO A 14 -7.61 -9.43 -6.54
CA PRO A 14 -9.03 -9.08 -6.74
C PRO A 14 -9.60 -8.13 -5.67
N GLU A 15 -9.01 -8.11 -4.48
CA GLU A 15 -9.41 -7.25 -3.37
C GLU A 15 -9.16 -5.75 -3.64
N LEU A 16 -8.40 -5.39 -4.69
CA LEU A 16 -8.18 -4.01 -5.13
C LEU A 16 -9.33 -3.49 -6.01
N LEU A 17 -10.54 -3.49 -5.44
CA LEU A 17 -11.79 -3.11 -6.10
C LEU A 17 -11.78 -1.67 -6.65
N ALA A 18 -11.13 -0.72 -5.98
CA ALA A 18 -10.99 0.65 -6.46
C ALA A 18 -10.21 0.75 -7.79
N HIS A 19 -9.38 -0.25 -8.10
CA HIS A 19 -8.70 -0.37 -9.38
C HIS A 19 -9.54 -1.15 -10.41
N HIS A 20 -10.05 -2.32 -10.05
CA HIS A 20 -10.76 -3.21 -10.98
C HIS A 20 -12.17 -2.74 -11.35
N GLU A 21 -12.86 -2.07 -10.44
CA GLU A 21 -14.27 -1.70 -10.56
C GLU A 21 -14.51 -0.24 -10.16
N SER A 22 -13.82 0.70 -10.81
CA SER A 22 -13.85 2.14 -10.45
C SER A 22 -15.24 2.81 -10.43
N LEU A 23 -16.25 2.18 -11.02
CA LEU A 23 -17.65 2.63 -11.07
C LEU A 23 -18.60 1.82 -10.16
N SER A 24 -18.09 0.87 -9.36
CA SER A 24 -18.92 0.10 -8.44
C SER A 24 -19.32 0.91 -7.21
N ILE A 25 -20.39 0.49 -6.54
CA ILE A 25 -20.86 1.06 -5.26
C ILE A 25 -19.74 1.02 -4.22
N VAL A 26 -18.93 -0.04 -4.21
CA VAL A 26 -17.80 -0.19 -3.30
C VAL A 26 -16.70 0.83 -3.60
N SER A 27 -16.37 1.04 -4.88
CA SER A 27 -15.42 2.08 -5.26
C SER A 27 -15.92 3.48 -4.88
N GLU A 28 -17.23 3.74 -5.00
CA GLU A 28 -17.82 5.03 -4.61
C GLU A 28 -17.78 5.26 -3.11
N ALA A 29 -17.94 4.19 -2.31
CA ALA A 29 -17.75 4.25 -0.85
C ALA A 29 -16.31 4.66 -0.50
N PHE A 30 -15.29 4.12 -1.17
CA PHE A 30 -13.90 4.54 -0.96
C PHE A 30 -13.63 5.99 -1.38
N LYS A 31 -14.26 6.48 -2.46
CA LYS A 31 -14.18 7.91 -2.85
C LYS A 31 -14.84 8.80 -1.80
N THR A 32 -15.98 8.37 -1.25
CA THR A 32 -16.67 9.08 -0.16
C THR A 32 -15.78 9.18 1.09
N VAL A 33 -15.15 8.08 1.51
CA VAL A 33 -14.20 8.07 2.64
C VAL A 33 -13.03 9.01 2.38
N ARG A 34 -12.42 8.94 1.19
CA ARG A 34 -11.33 9.85 0.78
C ARG A 34 -11.74 11.32 0.91
N THR A 35 -12.89 11.68 0.34
CA THR A 35 -13.44 13.03 0.37
C THR A 35 -13.66 13.51 1.82
N ASN A 36 -14.23 12.66 2.67
CA ASN A 36 -14.45 13.00 4.09
C ASN A 36 -13.11 13.21 4.84
N ILE A 37 -12.09 12.42 4.53
CA ILE A 37 -10.75 12.62 5.09
C ILE A 37 -10.16 13.95 4.63
N GLU A 38 -10.26 14.31 3.34
CA GLU A 38 -9.78 15.60 2.84
C GLU A 38 -10.49 16.78 3.51
N PHE A 39 -11.79 16.66 3.79
CA PHE A 39 -12.56 17.69 4.49
C PHE A 39 -12.37 17.72 6.01
N SER A 40 -11.86 16.66 6.63
CA SER A 40 -11.66 16.59 8.08
C SER A 40 -10.62 17.59 8.61
N SER A 41 -9.75 18.11 7.74
CA SER A 41 -8.74 19.11 8.09
C SER A 41 -8.45 20.02 6.89
N VAL A 42 -9.33 21.02 6.73
CA VAL A 42 -9.26 21.99 5.62
C VAL A 42 -8.04 22.92 5.76
N ASP A 43 -7.78 23.40 6.98
CA ASP A 43 -6.70 24.37 7.22
C ASP A 43 -5.30 23.74 7.15
N LYS A 44 -5.20 22.46 7.49
CA LYS A 44 -3.94 21.70 7.46
C LYS A 44 -4.16 20.36 6.79
N PRO A 45 -3.85 20.24 5.48
CA PRO A 45 -4.06 18.99 4.75
C PRO A 45 -3.37 17.81 5.44
N LEU A 46 -4.11 16.72 5.61
CA LEU A 46 -3.57 15.48 6.18
C LEU A 46 -2.58 14.85 5.20
N THR A 47 -1.32 14.73 5.61
CA THR A 47 -0.25 14.12 4.80
C THR A 47 0.07 12.69 5.23
N THR A 48 -0.46 12.23 6.37
CA THR A 48 -0.17 10.92 6.94
C THR A 48 -1.40 10.38 7.65
N ILE A 49 -1.77 9.14 7.35
CA ILE A 49 -2.97 8.48 7.87
C ILE A 49 -2.56 7.08 8.35
N GLY A 50 -2.82 6.78 9.61
CA GLY A 50 -2.68 5.43 10.16
C GLY A 50 -4.00 4.66 10.05
N ILE A 51 -3.96 3.43 9.54
CA ILE A 51 -5.13 2.55 9.45
C ILE A 51 -4.89 1.33 10.35
N THR A 52 -5.76 1.15 11.33
CA THR A 52 -5.71 0.06 12.30
C THR A 52 -7.10 -0.54 12.51
N SER A 53 -7.18 -1.68 13.18
CA SER A 53 -8.42 -2.37 13.49
C SER A 53 -8.33 -3.06 14.86
N ILE A 54 -9.48 -3.45 15.43
CA ILE A 54 -9.54 -4.01 16.79
C ILE A 54 -9.00 -5.44 16.79
N ALA A 55 -9.32 -6.19 15.74
CA ALA A 55 -8.93 -7.58 15.57
C ALA A 55 -8.23 -7.84 14.23
N GLN A 56 -7.62 -9.02 14.14
CA GLN A 56 -7.01 -9.49 12.90
C GLN A 56 -8.08 -9.86 11.86
N ALA A 57 -7.71 -9.76 10.57
CA ALA A 57 -8.55 -10.14 9.43
C ALA A 57 -9.82 -9.30 9.21
N GLU A 58 -9.91 -8.11 9.80
CA GLU A 58 -11.02 -7.15 9.60
C GLU A 58 -10.89 -6.32 8.31
N GLY A 59 -10.03 -6.72 7.37
CA GLY A 59 -9.88 -6.04 6.08
C GLY A 59 -9.08 -4.73 6.09
N LYS A 60 -8.45 -4.35 7.20
CA LYS A 60 -7.65 -3.10 7.34
C LYS A 60 -6.66 -2.86 6.19
N SER A 61 -5.95 -3.89 5.75
CA SER A 61 -4.96 -3.80 4.68
C SER A 61 -5.63 -3.59 3.31
N SER A 62 -6.77 -4.22 3.06
CA SER A 62 -7.57 -4.00 1.86
C SER A 62 -8.17 -2.59 1.85
N ILE A 63 -8.65 -2.10 2.98
CA ILE A 63 -9.14 -0.73 3.13
C ILE A 63 -8.01 0.27 2.84
N ALA A 64 -6.84 0.06 3.43
CA ALA A 64 -5.67 0.92 3.20
C ALA A 64 -5.24 0.95 1.73
N ALA A 65 -5.18 -0.22 1.08
CA ALA A 65 -4.79 -0.32 -0.32
C ALA A 65 -5.80 0.35 -1.26
N ASN A 66 -7.10 0.13 -1.07
CA ASN A 66 -8.14 0.75 -1.89
C ASN A 66 -8.22 2.26 -1.66
N LEU A 67 -8.07 2.73 -0.43
CA LEU A 67 -8.03 4.16 -0.14
C LEU A 67 -6.80 4.83 -0.78
N ALA A 68 -5.63 4.19 -0.73
CA ALA A 68 -4.44 4.68 -1.40
C ALA A 68 -4.62 4.79 -2.93
N LEU A 69 -5.31 3.82 -3.54
CA LEU A 69 -5.68 3.86 -4.96
C LEU A 69 -6.59 5.07 -5.27
N THR A 70 -7.62 5.34 -4.46
CA THR A 70 -8.53 6.47 -4.73
C THR A 70 -7.84 7.83 -4.58
N PHE A 71 -6.86 7.96 -3.69
CA PHE A 71 -6.01 9.16 -3.63
C PHE A 71 -5.11 9.28 -4.87
N ALA A 72 -4.45 8.20 -5.29
CA ALA A 72 -3.57 8.21 -6.46
C ALA A 72 -4.31 8.55 -7.77
N GLN A 73 -5.55 8.08 -7.91
CA GLN A 73 -6.43 8.35 -9.05
C GLN A 73 -6.77 9.84 -9.24
N ILE A 74 -6.71 10.65 -8.19
CA ILE A 74 -6.88 12.11 -8.26
C ILE A 74 -5.52 12.84 -8.31
N ASN A 75 -4.49 12.17 -8.84
CA ASN A 75 -3.13 12.69 -9.03
C ASN A 75 -2.40 13.09 -7.72
N ARG A 76 -2.80 12.57 -6.56
CA ARG A 76 -1.99 12.70 -5.34
C ARG A 76 -0.82 11.73 -5.41
N ARG A 77 0.37 12.19 -5.03
CA ARG A 77 1.53 11.30 -4.79
C ARG A 77 1.34 10.58 -3.48
N VAL A 78 1.15 9.26 -3.54
CA VAL A 78 0.84 8.42 -2.39
C VAL A 78 1.96 7.39 -2.20
N LEU A 79 2.43 7.29 -0.95
CA LEU A 79 3.24 6.18 -0.48
C LEU A 79 2.39 5.35 0.49
N LEU A 80 2.11 4.11 0.11
CA LEU A 80 1.45 3.15 0.97
C LEU A 80 2.51 2.30 1.69
N VAL A 81 2.50 2.28 3.02
CA VAL A 81 3.50 1.58 3.84
C VAL A 81 2.89 0.40 4.56
N ASP A 82 3.48 -0.80 4.44
CA ASP A 82 3.07 -1.98 5.20
C ASP A 82 3.79 -2.01 6.56
N ALA A 83 3.16 -1.41 7.58
CA ALA A 83 3.65 -1.43 8.95
C ALA A 83 3.16 -2.65 9.76
N ASP A 84 2.40 -3.58 9.16
CA ASP A 84 2.04 -4.85 9.82
C ASP A 84 3.18 -5.86 9.64
N LEU A 85 4.17 -5.74 10.53
CA LEU A 85 5.37 -6.58 10.53
C LEU A 85 5.09 -8.04 10.96
N ARG A 86 3.88 -8.38 11.40
CA ARG A 86 3.52 -9.73 11.85
C ARG A 86 2.95 -10.57 10.71
N ARG A 87 2.03 -10.00 9.92
CA ARG A 87 1.40 -10.68 8.78
C ARG A 87 1.26 -9.74 7.57
N PRO A 88 2.38 -9.31 6.97
CA PRO A 88 2.35 -8.38 5.85
C PRO A 88 1.64 -8.99 4.65
N ILE A 89 0.87 -8.15 3.96
CA ILE A 89 0.03 -8.59 2.83
C ILE A 89 0.03 -7.60 1.67
N LEU A 90 0.47 -6.35 1.87
CA LEU A 90 0.38 -5.35 0.79
C LEU A 90 1.21 -5.75 -0.42
N HIS A 91 2.39 -6.35 -0.22
CA HIS A 91 3.18 -6.88 -1.33
C HIS A 91 2.41 -7.91 -2.17
N ARG A 92 1.55 -8.74 -1.57
CA ARG A 92 0.71 -9.69 -2.31
C ARG A 92 -0.41 -8.99 -3.06
N LEU A 93 -1.07 -8.00 -2.43
CA LEU A 93 -2.15 -7.23 -3.06
C LEU A 93 -1.66 -6.52 -4.33
N PHE A 94 -0.43 -6.00 -4.31
CA PHE A 94 0.15 -5.25 -5.43
C PHE A 94 1.03 -6.10 -6.36
N GLY A 95 1.20 -7.40 -6.11
CA GLY A 95 2.06 -8.27 -6.91
C GLY A 95 3.57 -7.93 -6.84
N LEU A 96 4.03 -7.44 -5.69
CA LEU A 96 5.38 -6.94 -5.44
C LEU A 96 6.25 -7.93 -4.63
N SER A 97 7.56 -7.71 -4.65
CA SER A 97 8.50 -8.48 -3.83
C SER A 97 8.49 -8.01 -2.37
N ASN A 98 8.60 -8.93 -1.42
CA ASN A 98 8.76 -8.62 0.01
C ASN A 98 10.15 -8.98 0.55
N ARG A 99 11.14 -9.17 -0.32
CA ARG A 99 12.51 -9.54 0.09
C ARG A 99 13.23 -8.42 0.83
N ARG A 100 12.87 -7.17 0.54
CA ARG A 100 13.37 -5.95 1.15
C ARG A 100 12.18 -5.01 1.37
N GLY A 101 12.20 -4.24 2.44
CA GLY A 101 11.11 -3.32 2.78
C GLY A 101 11.42 -2.49 4.02
N LEU A 102 10.38 -2.06 4.72
CA LEU A 102 10.45 -1.24 5.93
C LEU A 102 11.43 -1.80 6.97
N THR A 103 11.37 -3.09 7.30
CA THR A 103 12.28 -3.71 8.28
C THR A 103 13.74 -3.63 7.84
N SER A 104 14.00 -3.84 6.56
CA SER A 104 15.34 -3.75 5.97
C SER A 104 15.86 -2.30 6.00
N ALA A 105 15.00 -1.33 5.68
CA ALA A 105 15.36 0.09 5.73
C ALA A 105 15.72 0.55 7.14
N LEU A 106 14.94 0.13 8.15
CA LEU A 106 15.19 0.46 9.56
C LEU A 106 16.50 -0.16 10.08
N LEU A 107 16.80 -1.41 9.68
CA LEU A 107 17.98 -2.14 10.17
C LEU A 107 19.29 -1.73 9.50
N ASN A 108 19.27 -1.48 8.18
CA ASN A 108 20.49 -1.26 7.42
C ASN A 108 20.95 0.21 7.41
N LEU A 109 20.16 1.14 7.96
CA LEU A 109 20.41 2.59 7.93
C LEU A 109 20.64 3.15 6.51
N ASP A 110 20.16 2.42 5.50
CA ASP A 110 20.18 2.80 4.10
C ASP A 110 19.11 3.86 3.80
N CYS A 111 19.19 4.50 2.63
CA CYS A 111 18.13 5.38 2.18
C CYS A 111 16.82 4.60 1.98
N TYR A 112 15.76 4.97 2.69
CA TYR A 112 14.46 4.27 2.62
C TYR A 112 13.87 4.23 1.20
N THR A 113 14.26 5.17 0.33
CA THR A 113 13.80 5.23 -1.07
C THR A 113 14.18 3.99 -1.86
N ASP A 114 15.27 3.31 -1.50
CA ASP A 114 15.77 2.10 -2.18
C ASP A 114 14.87 0.89 -1.93
N TYR A 115 13.97 1.00 -0.95
CA TYR A 115 13.04 -0.03 -0.52
C TYR A 115 11.62 0.20 -1.06
N ILE A 116 11.37 1.35 -1.69
CA ILE A 116 10.09 1.71 -2.29
C ILE A 116 9.95 1.01 -3.64
N GLN A 117 8.79 0.42 -3.88
CA GLN A 117 8.44 -0.22 -5.14
C GLN A 117 7.27 0.52 -5.80
N HIS A 118 7.39 0.79 -7.09
CA HIS A 118 6.30 1.38 -7.86
C HIS A 118 5.21 0.35 -8.13
N SER A 119 3.96 0.76 -7.93
CA SER A 119 2.81 -0.05 -8.31
C SER A 119 2.47 0.17 -9.79
N LEU A 120 1.53 -0.61 -10.35
CA LEU A 120 1.00 -0.36 -11.69
C LEU A 120 0.18 0.93 -11.81
N THR A 121 -0.31 1.47 -10.69
CA THR A 121 -1.11 2.68 -10.64
C THR A 121 -0.20 3.91 -10.60
N PRO A 122 -0.35 4.87 -11.52
CA PRO A 122 0.40 6.12 -11.48
C PRO A 122 0.24 6.83 -10.13
N ASN A 123 1.28 7.52 -9.69
CA ASN A 123 1.32 8.25 -8.41
C ASN A 123 1.17 7.38 -7.14
N LEU A 124 1.11 6.05 -7.25
CA LEU A 124 1.09 5.14 -6.11
C LEU A 124 2.37 4.31 -6.03
N ALA A 125 3.11 4.51 -4.95
CA ALA A 125 4.23 3.70 -4.57
C ALA A 125 3.93 2.91 -3.28
N VAL A 126 4.60 1.78 -3.10
CA VAL A 126 4.42 0.88 -1.96
C VAL A 126 5.76 0.63 -1.30
N LEU A 127 5.85 0.86 0.01
CA LEU A 127 6.93 0.36 0.85
C LEU A 127 6.42 -0.90 1.55
N PRO A 128 6.75 -2.11 1.05
CA PRO A 128 6.34 -3.34 1.71
C PRO A 128 7.06 -3.49 3.05
N SER A 129 6.59 -4.42 3.87
CA SER A 129 7.16 -4.64 5.21
C SER A 129 8.61 -5.10 5.15
N GLY A 130 8.96 -5.91 4.15
CA GLY A 130 10.21 -6.66 4.12
C GLY A 130 10.07 -7.99 4.87
N PRO A 131 11.20 -8.68 5.12
CA PRO A 131 11.20 -9.94 5.86
C PRO A 131 10.55 -9.78 7.23
N VAL A 132 9.70 -10.75 7.61
CA VAL A 132 9.09 -10.79 8.94
C VAL A 132 10.19 -11.03 9.97
N PRO A 133 10.42 -10.08 10.89
CA PRO A 133 11.46 -10.19 11.89
C PRO A 133 11.06 -11.19 12.98
N PRO A 134 12.02 -11.83 13.67
CA PRO A 134 11.71 -12.76 14.76
C PRO A 134 11.00 -12.05 15.93
N ASN A 135 11.32 -10.77 16.17
CA ASN A 135 10.62 -9.93 17.14
C ASN A 135 10.24 -8.56 16.52
N PRO A 136 8.98 -8.39 16.08
CA PRO A 136 8.54 -7.14 15.46
C PRO A 136 8.50 -5.92 16.38
N GLN A 137 8.39 -6.11 17.70
CA GLN A 137 8.20 -4.99 18.64
C GLN A 137 9.51 -4.28 18.99
N SER A 138 10.66 -4.92 18.73
CA SER A 138 11.98 -4.41 19.10
C SER A 138 12.71 -3.69 17.97
N LEU A 139 12.02 -3.45 16.86
CA LEU A 139 12.55 -2.73 15.69
C LEU A 139 12.24 -1.24 15.76
#